data_AF-A0AAV0MK92-F1
#
_entry.id   AF-A0AAV0MK92-F1
#
_cell.length_a   1.000
_cell.length_b   1.000
_cell.length_c   1.000
_cell.angle_alpha   90.00
_cell.angle_beta   90.00
_cell.angle_gamma   90.00
#
_symmetry.space_group_name_H-M   'P 1'
#
loop_
_entity.id
_entity.type
_entity.pdbx_description
1 polymer ?
#
loop_
_entity_poly.entity_id
_entity_poly.type
_entity_poly.pdbx_seq_one_letter_code
_entity_poly.pdbx_strand_id
1 'polypeptide(L)'
;INLRKRQRDQNLAAPSLPLRSDLRSSSSRPQLTLPSNSTPMADTIPSQTPPRSATDLFSEPLDGHPLWFKPNLFLSPNFDSESYISELRTFVPFDNLRSELQSHLASLNHELIDLINRDYADFVNLSTKLVDVDAAVVRMRAPLLELREKIEGFRGSVEGSLVSLRNGLKQRSEAAAAREVLELLLDTFHVVSKVEKLIKELPSVPADLSNGDANLIGKNALSNGNYVPPTENGANLRETQSMLLERIASEMNRLKFYIAHAQNLPFIDNMEKRIQSASQLLDASLGHCFVNGLENHDDNAIYNCLRAYAAIDNTKSAEEIFRTTIVAPLMHKIIPHEPSAGGAGVSSVILETDYLQIKQCIQKNCKFLLDIASEENSGLHVFNFLSNSILKEVLSSIQKGKPGAFSPGRPLEFLRNYKSSLDFLAYLEGTRTT
;
A
#
# COMPACT_ATOMS: atom_id res chain seq x y z
N ILE A 1 -6.62 11.60 5.17
CA ILE A 1 -6.23 10.16 5.03
C ILE A 1 -5.55 9.83 3.68
N ASN A 2 -5.56 10.72 2.67
CA ASN A 2 -4.95 10.45 1.35
C ASN A 2 -3.52 11.01 1.11
N LEU A 3 -2.70 11.18 2.15
CA LEU A 3 -1.30 11.62 1.99
C LEU A 3 -0.25 10.61 2.46
N ARG A 4 -0.65 9.49 3.08
CA ARG A 4 0.28 8.44 3.55
C ARG A 4 0.50 7.28 2.57
N LYS A 5 -0.24 7.21 1.46
CA LYS A 5 -0.08 6.13 0.46
C LYS A 5 1.02 6.40 -0.57
N ARG A 6 1.39 7.66 -0.83
CA ARG A 6 2.45 7.99 -1.81
C ARG A 6 3.89 7.84 -1.30
N GLN A 7 4.08 7.56 -0.02
CA GLN A 7 5.42 7.53 0.59
C GLN A 7 5.95 6.10 0.85
N ARG A 8 5.16 5.06 0.56
CA ARG A 8 5.62 3.65 0.65
C ARG A 8 6.18 3.07 -0.64
N ASP A 9 5.87 3.67 -1.80
CA ASP A 9 6.28 3.11 -3.09
C ASP A 9 7.67 3.57 -3.57
N GLN A 10 8.44 4.30 -2.76
CA GLN A 10 9.80 4.75 -3.09
C GLN A 10 10.93 3.94 -2.45
N ASN A 11 10.64 2.90 -1.65
CA ASN A 11 11.67 2.15 -0.90
C ASN A 11 11.72 0.64 -1.20
N LEU A 12 11.54 0.23 -2.46
CA LEU A 12 11.86 -1.13 -2.88
C LEU A 12 12.65 -1.13 -4.20
N ALA A 13 13.97 -0.96 -4.09
CA ALA A 13 14.91 -1.29 -5.14
C ALA A 13 16.24 -1.77 -4.54
N ALA A 14 16.35 -3.07 -4.31
CA ALA A 14 17.62 -3.79 -4.29
C ALA A 14 17.38 -5.29 -4.54
N PRO A 15 17.83 -5.86 -5.66
CA PRO A 15 18.04 -7.29 -5.76
C PRO A 15 19.50 -7.60 -5.43
N SER A 16 19.71 -8.24 -4.28
CA SER A 16 20.93 -8.95 -3.94
C SER A 16 20.99 -10.27 -4.73
N LEU A 17 22.04 -10.48 -5.52
CA LEU A 17 22.42 -11.80 -6.03
C LEU A 17 23.90 -12.10 -5.77
N PRO A 18 24.27 -13.37 -5.56
CA PRO A 18 25.51 -13.77 -4.91
C PRO A 18 26.68 -13.93 -5.88
N LEU A 19 27.88 -13.74 -5.32
CA LEU A 19 29.18 -14.07 -5.89
C LEU A 19 29.27 -15.58 -6.21
N ARG A 20 29.68 -15.90 -7.44
CA ARG A 20 30.32 -17.18 -7.74
C ARG A 20 31.46 -16.96 -8.72
N SER A 21 32.66 -17.14 -8.19
CA SER A 21 33.92 -17.32 -8.91
C SER A 21 33.88 -18.61 -9.72
N ASP A 22 34.34 -18.55 -10.96
CA ASP A 22 35.27 -19.49 -11.59
C ASP A 22 35.20 -19.28 -13.10
N LEU A 23 36.32 -18.90 -13.71
CA LEU A 23 36.71 -19.35 -15.05
C LEU A 23 38.19 -19.02 -15.27
N ARG A 24 38.95 -20.11 -15.31
CA ARG A 24 40.36 -20.24 -15.59
C ARG A 24 40.53 -20.27 -17.12
N SER A 25 41.33 -19.38 -17.70
CA SER A 25 42.02 -19.69 -18.96
C SER A 25 43.20 -18.75 -19.21
N SER A 26 44.35 -19.40 -19.28
CA SER A 26 45.64 -19.01 -19.84
C SER A 26 45.59 -18.30 -21.21
N SER A 27 46.42 -17.27 -21.39
CA SER A 27 47.32 -17.19 -22.57
C SER A 27 48.38 -16.09 -22.40
N SER A 28 49.61 -16.56 -22.19
CA SER A 28 50.90 -16.11 -22.73
C SER A 28 51.01 -14.73 -23.40
N ARG A 29 51.84 -13.85 -22.81
CA ARG A 29 52.53 -12.74 -23.51
C ARG A 29 54.01 -12.77 -23.11
N PRO A 30 54.97 -12.74 -24.05
CA PRO A 30 56.39 -12.84 -23.74
C PRO A 30 56.97 -11.50 -23.27
N GLN A 31 57.81 -11.57 -22.22
CA GLN A 31 58.79 -10.55 -21.84
C GLN A 31 59.99 -10.63 -22.79
N LEU A 32 60.43 -9.47 -23.27
CA LEU A 32 61.80 -9.24 -23.73
C LEU A 32 62.30 -8.00 -22.99
N THR A 33 63.19 -8.26 -22.05
CA THR A 33 63.99 -7.29 -21.29
C THR A 33 65.44 -7.70 -21.49
N LEU A 34 66.32 -6.72 -21.74
CA LEU A 34 67.78 -6.68 -21.48
C LEU A 34 68.32 -5.43 -22.20
N PRO A 35 69.45 -4.82 -21.78
CA PRO A 35 69.99 -4.71 -20.42
C PRO A 35 70.36 -3.25 -20.05
N SER A 36 70.33 -2.99 -18.75
CA SER A 36 71.00 -1.87 -18.08
C SER A 36 72.47 -2.22 -17.83
N ASN A 37 73.37 -1.30 -18.15
CA ASN A 37 74.78 -1.33 -17.73
C ASN A 37 75.12 -0.02 -17.01
N SER A 38 75.27 -0.12 -15.69
CA SER A 38 75.94 0.82 -14.76
C SER A 38 77.41 0.40 -14.67
N THR A 39 78.47 1.22 -14.59
CA THR A 39 78.86 2.37 -13.71
C THR A 39 80.35 2.70 -14.11
N PRO A 40 81.16 3.64 -13.52
CA PRO A 40 81.01 4.44 -12.29
C PRO A 40 81.48 5.94 -12.31
N MET A 41 81.14 6.63 -11.20
CA MET A 41 81.87 7.70 -10.46
C MET A 41 82.39 8.99 -11.13
N ALA A 42 81.99 10.15 -10.58
CA ALA A 42 82.85 10.97 -9.71
C ALA A 42 82.09 12.16 -9.08
N ASP A 43 82.22 12.28 -7.76
CA ASP A 43 81.88 13.44 -6.93
C ASP A 43 82.76 14.66 -7.28
N THR A 44 82.20 15.87 -7.28
CA THR A 44 82.96 17.06 -6.84
C THR A 44 82.05 18.13 -6.25
N ILE A 45 82.41 18.53 -5.03
CA ILE A 45 81.87 19.56 -4.13
C ILE A 45 82.07 20.99 -4.73
N PRO A 46 81.30 22.00 -4.27
CA PRO A 46 81.23 23.33 -4.89
C PRO A 46 82.51 24.15 -4.71
N SER A 47 82.99 24.76 -5.79
CA SER A 47 84.03 25.77 -5.73
C SER A 47 83.49 27.08 -5.18
N GLN A 48 84.15 27.53 -4.12
CA GLN A 48 84.01 28.72 -3.31
C GLN A 48 83.80 30.03 -4.09
N THR A 49 82.97 30.91 -3.51
CA THR A 49 82.90 32.34 -3.80
C THR A 49 84.25 33.04 -3.55
N PRO A 50 84.78 33.86 -4.48
CA PRO A 50 85.77 34.87 -4.15
C PRO A 50 85.06 36.10 -3.52
N PRO A 51 85.79 36.93 -2.75
CA PRO A 51 85.20 37.85 -1.79
C PRO A 51 84.56 39.06 -2.47
N ARG A 52 83.45 39.50 -1.89
CA ARG A 52 82.83 40.81 -2.15
C ARG A 52 83.89 41.91 -2.02
N SER A 53 84.18 42.58 -3.13
CA SER A 53 84.86 43.88 -3.12
C SER A 53 83.84 44.96 -2.73
N ALA A 54 84.22 45.85 -1.81
CA ALA A 54 83.38 46.87 -1.19
C ALA A 54 83.05 48.08 -2.10
N THR A 55 82.81 47.83 -3.38
CA THR A 55 82.39 48.84 -4.37
C THR A 55 80.95 48.68 -4.84
N ASP A 56 80.23 47.71 -4.28
CA ASP A 56 78.83 47.34 -4.56
C ASP A 56 77.79 48.29 -3.91
N LEU A 57 78.15 49.55 -3.66
CA LEU A 57 77.32 50.49 -2.88
C LEU A 57 76.88 51.76 -3.62
N PHE A 58 77.25 51.92 -4.90
CA PHE A 58 76.68 52.96 -5.77
C PHE A 58 76.30 52.34 -7.12
N SER A 59 75.00 52.21 -7.32
CA SER A 59 74.30 51.45 -8.36
C SER A 59 74.73 51.68 -9.83
N GLU A 60 74.96 50.55 -10.51
CA GLU A 60 74.55 50.09 -11.87
C GLU A 60 74.00 51.06 -12.94
N PRO A 61 74.25 50.73 -14.23
CA PRO A 61 73.22 50.00 -14.98
C PRO A 61 73.72 48.69 -15.60
N LEU A 62 72.76 47.76 -15.67
CA LEU A 62 72.83 46.36 -16.11
C LEU A 62 73.18 46.11 -17.58
N ASP A 63 73.57 47.13 -18.33
CA ASP A 63 73.99 47.00 -19.72
C ASP A 63 75.44 47.45 -19.80
N GLY A 64 76.32 46.67 -20.45
CA GLY A 64 77.75 46.93 -20.57
C GLY A 64 78.15 48.20 -21.33
N HIS A 65 77.25 49.18 -21.42
CA HIS A 65 77.43 50.47 -22.05
C HIS A 65 77.63 51.58 -21.02
N PRO A 66 78.40 52.63 -21.36
CA PRO A 66 78.52 53.82 -20.51
C PRO A 66 77.16 54.46 -20.20
N LEU A 67 77.00 55.04 -18.99
CA LEU A 67 75.78 55.72 -18.51
C LEU A 67 75.20 56.80 -19.44
N TRP A 68 76.03 57.38 -20.32
CA TRP A 68 75.62 58.38 -21.31
C TRP A 68 75.03 57.78 -22.59
N PHE A 69 75.29 56.50 -22.87
CA PHE A 69 74.79 55.79 -24.03
C PHE A 69 73.45 55.14 -23.69
N LYS A 70 72.37 55.55 -24.37
CA LYS A 70 71.02 55.07 -24.12
C LYS A 70 70.45 54.38 -25.36
N PRO A 71 70.69 53.06 -25.54
CA PRO A 71 70.19 52.29 -26.69
C PRO A 71 68.68 52.37 -26.89
N ASN A 72 67.93 52.50 -25.80
CA ASN A 72 66.47 52.56 -25.80
C ASN A 72 65.90 53.72 -26.63
N LEU A 73 66.67 54.78 -26.86
CA LEU A 73 66.25 55.92 -27.69
C LEU A 73 66.17 55.54 -29.17
N PHE A 74 66.93 54.54 -29.64
CA PHE A 74 66.91 54.04 -31.02
C PHE A 74 65.59 53.35 -31.39
N LEU A 75 64.82 52.90 -30.39
CA LEU A 75 63.52 52.25 -30.59
C LEU A 75 62.36 53.26 -30.70
N SER A 76 62.63 54.56 -30.48
CA SER A 76 61.59 55.58 -30.50
C SER A 76 61.19 55.97 -31.93
N PRO A 77 59.89 56.13 -32.23
CA PRO A 77 59.40 56.41 -33.60
C PRO A 77 59.76 57.81 -34.12
N ASN A 78 60.12 58.73 -33.22
CA ASN A 78 60.54 60.10 -33.54
C ASN A 78 62.05 60.29 -33.35
N PHE A 79 62.82 59.21 -33.38
CA PHE A 79 64.26 59.29 -33.21
C PHE A 79 64.89 60.08 -34.36
N ASP A 80 65.62 61.14 -34.01
CA ASP A 80 66.43 61.89 -34.94
C ASP A 80 67.91 61.72 -34.58
N SER A 81 68.69 61.22 -35.53
CA SER A 81 70.10 60.89 -35.33
C SER A 81 70.97 62.14 -35.18
N GLU A 82 70.58 63.25 -35.81
CA GLU A 82 71.38 64.48 -35.82
C GLU A 82 71.26 65.24 -34.49
N SER A 83 70.04 65.36 -33.94
CA SER A 83 69.82 65.90 -32.59
C SER A 83 70.46 65.03 -31.50
N TYR A 84 70.38 63.71 -31.60
CA TYR A 84 71.00 62.79 -30.64
C TYR A 84 72.54 62.90 -30.59
N ILE A 85 73.20 62.96 -31.77
CA ILE A 85 74.66 63.10 -31.84
C ILE A 85 75.11 64.49 -31.37
N SER A 86 74.36 65.54 -31.72
CA SER A 86 74.71 66.91 -31.33
C SER A 86 74.59 67.14 -29.81
N GLU A 87 73.58 66.57 -29.16
CA GLU A 87 73.43 66.59 -27.70
C GLU A 87 74.59 65.85 -27.01
N LEU A 88 74.94 64.64 -27.46
CA LEU A 88 76.00 63.84 -26.84
C LEU A 88 77.42 64.37 -27.10
N ARG A 89 77.64 65.06 -28.22
CA ARG A 89 78.94 65.68 -28.55
C ARG A 89 79.33 66.81 -27.60
N THR A 90 78.38 67.40 -26.88
CA THR A 90 78.66 68.41 -25.86
C THR A 90 79.33 67.83 -24.60
N PHE A 91 79.20 66.52 -24.38
CA PHE A 91 79.69 65.84 -23.17
C PHE A 91 80.68 64.70 -23.46
N VAL A 92 80.79 64.20 -24.70
CA VAL A 92 81.60 63.01 -25.06
C VAL A 92 82.40 63.23 -26.35
N PRO A 93 83.70 62.83 -26.41
CA PRO A 93 84.49 62.85 -27.65
C PRO A 93 83.86 61.98 -28.75
N PHE A 94 83.89 62.48 -29.99
CA PHE A 94 83.23 61.82 -31.12
C PHE A 94 83.74 60.40 -31.40
N ASP A 95 85.03 60.15 -31.21
CA ASP A 95 85.63 58.83 -31.43
C ASP A 95 85.08 57.77 -30.46
N ASN A 96 84.81 58.14 -29.21
CA ASN A 96 84.23 57.26 -28.20
C ASN A 96 82.76 56.95 -28.51
N LEU A 97 82.01 57.94 -29.01
CA LEU A 97 80.63 57.75 -29.47
C LEU A 97 80.55 56.81 -30.67
N ARG A 98 81.48 56.96 -31.63
CA ARG A 98 81.55 56.08 -32.79
C ARG A 98 81.93 54.64 -32.42
N SER A 99 82.89 54.45 -31.52
CA SER A 99 83.29 53.11 -31.08
C SER A 99 82.17 52.39 -30.32
N GLU A 100 81.46 53.09 -29.44
CA GLU A 100 80.31 52.51 -28.71
C GLU A 100 79.14 52.16 -29.65
N LEU A 101 78.83 53.03 -30.62
CA LEU A 101 77.80 52.72 -31.63
C LEU A 101 78.16 51.50 -32.49
N GLN A 102 79.42 51.37 -32.91
CA GLN A 102 79.91 50.21 -33.66
C GLN A 102 79.91 48.94 -32.81
N SER A 103 80.27 49.04 -31.54
CA SER A 103 80.22 47.93 -30.58
C SER A 103 78.78 47.46 -30.35
N HIS A 104 77.85 48.39 -30.13
CA HIS A 104 76.43 48.08 -29.98
C HIS A 104 75.83 47.43 -31.24
N LEU A 105 76.17 47.94 -32.44
CA LEU A 105 75.74 47.33 -33.70
C LEU A 105 76.28 45.90 -33.84
N ALA A 106 77.57 45.69 -33.56
CA ALA A 106 78.18 44.37 -33.62
C ALA A 106 77.54 43.39 -32.61
N SER A 107 77.26 43.85 -31.40
CA SER A 107 76.55 43.09 -30.37
C SER A 107 75.14 42.69 -30.84
N LEU A 108 74.38 43.64 -31.39
CA LEU A 108 73.01 43.39 -31.87
C LEU A 108 73.00 42.42 -33.06
N ASN A 109 73.98 42.52 -33.98
CA ASN A 109 74.12 41.54 -35.05
C ASN A 109 74.47 40.15 -34.54
N HIS A 110 75.32 40.05 -33.52
CA HIS A 110 75.65 38.77 -32.90
C HIS A 110 74.42 38.18 -32.20
N GLU A 111 73.69 38.99 -31.43
CA GLU A 111 72.45 38.60 -30.75
C GLU A 111 71.36 38.17 -31.74
N LEU A 112 71.24 38.84 -32.90
CA LEU A 112 70.32 38.43 -33.95
C LEU A 112 70.69 37.05 -34.53
N ILE A 113 71.98 36.85 -34.82
CA ILE A 113 72.47 35.57 -35.35
C ILE A 113 72.27 34.46 -34.31
N ASP A 114 72.53 34.74 -33.04
CA ASP A 114 72.32 33.79 -31.94
C ASP A 114 70.84 33.48 -31.74
N LEU A 115 69.96 34.48 -31.83
CA LEU A 115 68.51 34.29 -31.74
C LEU A 115 68.01 33.43 -32.90
N ILE A 116 68.45 33.72 -34.13
CA ILE A 116 68.11 32.93 -35.31
C ILE A 116 68.61 31.50 -35.11
N ASN A 117 69.88 31.31 -34.76
CA ASN A 117 70.46 29.98 -34.62
C ASN A 117 69.87 29.17 -33.46
N ARG A 118 69.52 29.84 -32.35
CA ARG A 118 68.86 29.23 -31.18
C ARG A 118 67.49 28.70 -31.56
N ASP A 119 66.70 29.51 -32.26
CA ASP A 119 65.31 29.17 -32.56
C ASP A 119 65.19 28.41 -33.90
N TYR A 120 66.24 28.37 -34.74
CA TYR A 120 66.27 27.71 -36.05
C TYR A 120 65.89 26.22 -35.97
N ALA A 121 66.47 25.51 -34.99
CA ALA A 121 66.20 24.09 -34.78
C ALA A 121 64.71 23.84 -34.45
N ASP A 122 64.11 24.73 -33.66
CA ASP A 122 62.70 24.64 -33.28
C ASP A 122 61.76 25.01 -34.43
N PHE A 123 62.08 26.04 -35.20
CA PHE A 123 61.31 26.39 -36.41
C PHE A 123 61.33 25.26 -37.45
N VAL A 124 62.48 24.64 -37.68
CA VAL A 124 62.61 23.51 -38.62
C VAL A 124 61.86 22.28 -38.08
N ASN A 125 62.00 21.95 -36.79
CA ASN A 125 61.29 20.83 -36.16
C ASN A 125 59.77 21.03 -36.16
N LEU A 126 59.30 22.25 -35.91
CA LEU A 126 57.87 22.59 -35.96
C LEU A 126 57.35 22.50 -37.40
N SER A 127 58.07 23.06 -38.37
CA SER A 127 57.68 23.00 -39.80
C SER A 127 57.58 21.56 -40.32
N THR A 128 58.52 20.69 -39.95
CA THR A 128 58.53 19.28 -40.36
C THR A 128 57.41 18.47 -39.70
N LYS A 129 57.14 18.68 -38.42
CA LYS A 129 56.02 18.03 -37.71
C LYS A 129 54.65 18.46 -38.22
N LEU A 130 54.47 19.75 -38.52
CA LEU A 130 53.20 20.28 -39.03
C LEU A 130 52.82 19.70 -40.39
N VAL A 131 53.79 19.40 -41.25
CA VAL A 131 53.54 18.77 -42.55
C VAL A 131 52.88 17.38 -42.42
N ASP A 132 53.22 16.63 -41.37
CA ASP A 132 52.66 15.30 -41.14
C ASP A 132 51.31 15.29 -40.39
N VAL A 133 50.92 16.43 -39.79
CA VAL A 133 49.65 16.56 -39.06
C VAL A 133 48.46 16.37 -40.01
N ASP A 134 48.50 16.94 -41.21
CA ASP A 134 47.43 16.80 -42.20
C ASP A 134 47.24 15.33 -42.60
N ALA A 135 48.34 14.60 -42.82
CA ALA A 135 48.30 13.18 -43.11
C ALA A 135 47.75 12.36 -41.93
N ALA A 136 48.09 12.72 -40.68
CA ALA A 136 47.55 12.07 -39.50
C ALA A 136 46.04 12.35 -39.32
N VAL A 137 45.58 13.58 -39.57
CA VAL A 137 44.17 13.97 -39.53
C VAL A 137 43.36 13.20 -40.57
N VAL A 138 43.88 13.07 -41.80
CA VAL A 138 43.24 12.28 -42.86
C VAL A 138 43.14 10.80 -42.46
N ARG A 139 44.20 10.21 -41.88
CA ARG A 139 44.17 8.81 -41.39
C ARG A 139 43.19 8.60 -40.24
N MET A 140 43.01 9.58 -39.34
CA MET A 140 42.09 9.47 -38.20
C MET A 140 40.63 9.68 -38.57
N ARG A 141 40.33 10.35 -39.69
CA ARG A 141 38.94 10.68 -40.08
C ARG A 141 38.06 9.45 -40.29
N ALA A 142 38.59 8.42 -40.97
CA ALA A 142 37.83 7.20 -41.27
C ALA A 142 37.53 6.37 -40.00
N PRO A 143 38.51 6.03 -39.13
CA PRO A 143 38.25 5.33 -37.87
C PRO A 143 37.27 6.06 -36.94
N LEU A 144 37.32 7.40 -36.88
CA LEU A 144 36.40 8.18 -36.05
C LEU A 144 34.96 8.14 -36.59
N LEU A 145 34.80 8.17 -37.92
CA LEU A 145 33.48 8.00 -38.53
C LEU A 145 32.92 6.60 -38.31
N GLU A 146 33.75 5.56 -38.47
CA GLU A 146 33.36 4.18 -38.20
C GLU A 146 32.97 3.97 -36.74
N LEU A 147 33.73 4.55 -35.80
CA LEU A 147 33.39 4.52 -34.37
C LEU A 147 32.06 5.23 -34.11
N ARG A 148 31.84 6.40 -34.71
CA ARG A 148 30.57 7.13 -34.59
C ARG A 148 29.40 6.29 -35.10
N GLU A 149 29.54 5.63 -36.24
CA GLU A 149 28.51 4.76 -36.80
C GLU A 149 28.23 3.55 -35.90
N LYS A 150 29.28 2.92 -35.35
CA LYS A 150 29.14 1.83 -34.36
C LYS A 150 28.42 2.28 -33.09
N ILE A 151 28.73 3.48 -32.58
CA ILE A 151 28.07 4.06 -31.40
C ILE A 151 26.60 4.35 -31.69
N GLU A 152 26.28 4.89 -32.86
CA GLU A 152 24.91 5.13 -33.31
C GLU A 152 24.13 3.81 -33.44
N GLY A 153 24.73 2.78 -34.05
CA GLY A 153 24.13 1.45 -34.13
C GLY A 153 23.89 0.81 -32.76
N PHE A 154 24.87 0.91 -31.85
CA PHE A 154 24.73 0.43 -30.47
C PHE A 154 23.64 1.19 -29.73
N ARG A 155 23.58 2.53 -29.85
CA ARG A 155 22.53 3.34 -29.25
C ARG A 155 21.16 2.95 -29.78
N GLY A 156 21.03 2.72 -31.09
CA GLY A 156 19.80 2.22 -31.70
C GLY A 156 19.38 0.84 -31.17
N SER A 157 20.34 -0.07 -30.99
CA SER A 157 20.09 -1.40 -30.40
C SER A 157 19.64 -1.31 -28.93
N VAL A 158 20.28 -0.45 -28.12
CA VAL A 158 19.91 -0.21 -26.73
C VAL A 158 18.53 0.43 -26.63
N GLU A 159 18.23 1.43 -27.47
CA GLU A 159 16.91 2.07 -27.50
C GLU A 159 15.82 1.06 -27.91
N GLY A 160 16.07 0.25 -28.95
CA GLY A 160 15.16 -0.83 -29.35
C GLY A 160 14.92 -1.85 -28.23
N SER A 161 15.96 -2.19 -27.48
CA SER A 161 15.87 -3.08 -26.31
C SER A 161 15.09 -2.43 -25.16
N LEU A 162 15.29 -1.14 -24.89
CA LEU A 162 14.55 -0.39 -23.87
C LEU A 162 13.06 -0.29 -24.20
N VAL A 163 12.72 0.00 -25.46
CA VAL A 163 11.32 0.04 -25.92
C VAL A 163 10.68 -1.34 -25.76
N SER A 164 11.36 -2.40 -26.18
CA SER A 164 10.87 -3.78 -26.05
C SER A 164 10.64 -4.16 -24.58
N LEU A 165 11.57 -3.80 -23.69
CA LEU A 165 11.44 -4.04 -22.26
C LEU A 165 10.29 -3.25 -21.64
N ARG A 166 10.14 -1.97 -21.97
CA ARG A 166 9.03 -1.14 -21.48
C ARG A 166 7.67 -1.69 -21.93
N ASN A 167 7.57 -2.11 -23.18
CA ASN A 167 6.35 -2.74 -23.71
C ASN A 167 6.05 -4.06 -22.99
N GLY A 168 7.08 -4.89 -22.78
CA GLY A 168 6.93 -6.14 -22.02
C GLY A 168 6.51 -5.93 -20.57
N LEU A 169 7.08 -4.93 -19.88
CA LEU A 169 6.67 -4.57 -18.52
C LEU A 169 5.23 -4.04 -18.48
N LYS A 170 4.84 -3.22 -19.45
CA LYS A 170 3.47 -2.72 -19.57
C LYS A 170 2.48 -3.88 -19.77
N GLN A 171 2.74 -4.77 -20.72
CA GLN A 171 1.92 -5.97 -20.95
C GLN A 171 1.85 -6.86 -19.71
N ARG A 172 2.97 -7.04 -19.00
CA ARG A 172 3.00 -7.82 -17.76
C ARG A 172 2.15 -7.15 -16.66
N SER A 173 2.17 -5.82 -16.55
CA SER A 173 1.34 -5.10 -15.59
C SER A 173 -0.15 -5.19 -15.91
N GLU A 174 -0.52 -5.07 -17.19
CA GLU A 174 -1.90 -5.21 -17.66
C GLU A 174 -2.41 -6.64 -17.46
N ALA A 175 -1.59 -7.64 -17.77
CA ALA A 175 -1.90 -9.05 -17.54
C ALA A 175 -2.04 -9.38 -16.05
N ALA A 176 -1.19 -8.78 -15.19
CA ALA A 176 -1.31 -8.94 -13.74
C ALA A 176 -2.62 -8.34 -13.21
N ALA A 177 -2.97 -7.12 -13.62
CA ALA A 177 -4.24 -6.49 -13.23
C ALA A 177 -5.46 -7.29 -13.72
N ALA A 178 -5.44 -7.77 -14.96
CA ALA A 178 -6.51 -8.62 -15.50
C ALA A 178 -6.63 -9.93 -14.72
N ARG A 179 -5.49 -10.53 -14.32
CA ARG A 179 -5.48 -11.75 -13.51
C ARG A 179 -6.07 -11.53 -12.13
N GLU A 180 -5.72 -10.45 -11.44
CA GLU A 180 -6.30 -10.12 -10.13
C GLU A 180 -7.83 -9.99 -10.19
N VAL A 181 -8.34 -9.33 -11.23
CA VAL A 181 -9.79 -9.23 -11.46
C VAL A 181 -10.42 -10.60 -11.72
N LEU A 182 -9.79 -11.44 -12.54
CA LEU A 182 -10.30 -12.79 -12.82
C LEU A 182 -10.29 -13.69 -11.58
N GLU A 183 -9.26 -13.60 -10.74
CA GLU A 183 -9.18 -14.33 -9.47
C GLU A 183 -10.31 -13.88 -8.53
N LEU A 184 -10.58 -12.57 -8.42
CA LEU A 184 -11.71 -12.04 -7.65
C LEU A 184 -13.06 -12.55 -8.16
N LEU A 185 -13.26 -12.59 -9.49
CA LEU A 185 -14.48 -13.07 -10.11
C LEU A 185 -14.68 -14.57 -9.88
N LEU A 186 -13.61 -15.34 -9.99
CA LEU A 186 -13.61 -16.79 -9.77
C LEU A 186 -13.93 -17.11 -8.31
N ASP A 187 -13.30 -16.39 -7.36
CA ASP A 187 -13.59 -16.52 -5.93
C ASP A 187 -15.05 -16.20 -5.63
N THR A 188 -15.58 -15.10 -6.19
CA THR A 188 -17.00 -14.73 -6.05
C THR A 188 -17.92 -15.84 -6.55
N PHE A 189 -17.62 -16.39 -7.74
CA PHE A 189 -18.39 -17.50 -8.31
C PHE A 189 -18.33 -18.77 -7.46
N HIS A 190 -17.15 -19.11 -6.95
CA HIS A 190 -16.97 -20.27 -6.09
C HIS A 190 -17.72 -20.12 -4.77
N VAL A 191 -17.71 -18.93 -4.16
CA VAL A 191 -18.46 -18.67 -2.92
C VAL A 191 -19.96 -18.77 -3.18
N VAL A 192 -20.50 -18.16 -4.24
CA VAL A 192 -21.93 -18.28 -4.58
C VAL A 192 -22.32 -19.73 -4.83
N SER A 193 -21.53 -20.47 -5.61
CA SER A 193 -21.80 -21.88 -5.89
C SER A 193 -21.71 -22.73 -4.62
N LYS A 194 -20.81 -22.40 -3.69
CA LYS A 194 -20.69 -23.07 -2.39
C LYS A 194 -21.91 -22.77 -1.53
N VAL A 195 -22.34 -21.51 -1.43
CA VAL A 195 -23.56 -21.10 -0.70
C VAL A 195 -24.78 -21.84 -1.25
N GLU A 196 -24.99 -21.85 -2.57
CA GLU A 196 -26.11 -22.56 -3.18
C GLU A 196 -26.08 -24.07 -2.93
N LYS A 197 -24.89 -24.70 -2.95
CA LYS A 197 -24.74 -26.11 -2.60
C LYS A 197 -25.10 -26.35 -1.14
N LEU A 198 -24.53 -25.58 -0.21
CA LEU A 198 -24.82 -25.72 1.21
C LEU A 198 -26.31 -25.50 1.52
N ILE A 199 -26.96 -24.57 0.82
CA ILE A 199 -28.40 -24.35 0.94
C ILE A 199 -29.20 -25.56 0.41
N LYS A 200 -28.75 -26.23 -0.65
CA LYS A 200 -29.40 -27.47 -1.15
C LYS A 200 -29.22 -28.66 -0.21
N GLU A 201 -28.12 -28.71 0.53
CA GLU A 201 -27.84 -29.74 1.54
C GLU A 201 -28.59 -29.49 2.86
N LEU A 202 -29.31 -28.37 3.00
CA LEU A 202 -30.21 -28.19 4.14
C LEU A 202 -31.24 -29.33 4.13
N PRO A 203 -31.42 -30.05 5.25
CA PRO A 203 -32.47 -31.05 5.34
C PRO A 203 -33.79 -30.37 5.01
N SER A 204 -34.39 -30.74 3.88
CA SER A 204 -35.77 -30.36 3.60
C SER A 204 -36.60 -30.85 4.77
N VAL A 205 -37.24 -29.92 5.48
CA VAL A 205 -38.24 -30.21 6.50
C VAL A 205 -39.10 -31.37 6.01
N PRO A 206 -39.26 -32.48 6.77
CA PRO A 206 -40.11 -33.56 6.32
C PRO A 206 -41.54 -33.02 6.23
N ALA A 207 -42.02 -32.85 5.00
CA ALA A 207 -43.39 -32.49 4.70
C ALA A 207 -44.34 -33.71 4.81
N ASP A 208 -44.05 -34.66 5.71
CA ASP A 208 -44.82 -35.91 5.85
C ASP A 208 -45.50 -35.99 7.22
N LEU A 209 -46.54 -35.18 7.39
CA LEU A 209 -47.68 -35.49 8.25
C LEU A 209 -48.97 -35.04 7.57
N SER A 210 -49.23 -35.54 6.35
CA SER A 210 -50.60 -35.74 5.82
C SER A 210 -50.56 -36.25 4.37
N ASN A 211 -50.48 -37.57 4.17
CA ASN A 211 -51.49 -38.30 3.39
C ASN A 211 -51.13 -39.78 3.30
N GLY A 212 -52.16 -40.61 3.45
CA GLY A 212 -52.06 -42.05 3.53
C GLY A 212 -51.82 -42.77 2.21
N ASP A 213 -51.53 -44.05 2.44
CA ASP A 213 -51.70 -45.23 1.58
C ASP A 213 -50.62 -45.65 0.57
N ALA A 214 -50.03 -46.79 0.95
CA ALA A 214 -49.87 -48.02 0.17
C ALA A 214 -48.93 -48.01 -1.05
N ASN A 215 -47.68 -48.43 -0.85
CA ASN A 215 -47.25 -49.81 -1.18
C ASN A 215 -45.73 -49.98 -1.06
N LEU A 216 -45.32 -50.95 -0.23
CA LEU A 216 -43.99 -51.54 -0.21
C LEU A 216 -44.06 -52.91 -0.90
N ILE A 217 -43.14 -53.18 -1.84
CA ILE A 217 -42.42 -54.44 -2.12
C ILE A 217 -41.34 -54.06 -3.16
N GLY A 218 -40.04 -54.25 -2.98
CA GLY A 218 -39.30 -54.84 -1.88
C GLY A 218 -37.81 -54.97 -2.23
N LYS A 219 -37.13 -55.69 -1.33
CA LYS A 219 -35.86 -56.42 -1.47
C LYS A 219 -34.60 -55.81 -0.84
N ASN A 220 -34.52 -56.08 0.48
CA ASN A 220 -33.44 -56.79 1.18
C ASN A 220 -32.01 -56.20 1.20
N ALA A 221 -31.60 -55.78 2.41
CA ALA A 221 -30.42 -56.34 3.06
C ALA A 221 -30.61 -56.32 4.59
N LEU A 222 -30.65 -57.51 5.19
CA LEU A 222 -30.67 -57.76 6.63
C LEU A 222 -29.24 -57.75 7.17
N SER A 223 -28.98 -57.03 8.27
CA SER A 223 -28.19 -57.61 9.36
C SER A 223 -28.47 -56.92 10.69
N ASN A 224 -28.67 -57.78 11.67
CA ASN A 224 -29.21 -57.62 13.00
C ASN A 224 -28.42 -56.69 13.93
N GLY A 225 -29.13 -55.82 14.65
CA GLY A 225 -28.63 -55.05 15.77
C GLY A 225 -29.79 -54.33 16.44
N ASN A 226 -30.29 -54.88 17.55
CA ASN A 226 -31.26 -54.24 18.43
C ASN A 226 -30.71 -52.87 18.89
N TYR A 227 -31.15 -51.80 18.22
CA TYR A 227 -31.12 -50.45 18.76
C TYR A 227 -32.54 -49.91 18.67
N VAL A 228 -33.19 -49.80 19.83
CA VAL A 228 -34.30 -48.88 20.01
C VAL A 228 -33.67 -47.49 19.96
N PRO A 229 -33.94 -46.62 18.96
CA PRO A 229 -33.52 -45.23 19.08
C PRO A 229 -34.40 -44.60 20.18
N PRO A 230 -33.81 -44.01 21.23
CA PRO A 230 -34.54 -43.11 22.11
C PRO A 230 -34.93 -41.85 21.32
N THR A 231 -35.85 -41.09 21.87
CA THR A 231 -36.49 -39.85 21.37
C THR A 231 -35.54 -38.68 21.04
N GLU A 232 -34.26 -38.93 20.72
CA GLU A 232 -33.16 -37.94 20.62
C GLU A 232 -32.81 -37.52 19.18
N ASN A 233 -33.46 -38.09 18.15
CA ASN A 233 -33.13 -37.80 16.75
C ASN A 233 -33.50 -36.38 16.30
N GLY A 234 -34.48 -35.74 16.94
CA GLY A 234 -34.96 -34.40 16.57
C GLY A 234 -34.02 -33.25 16.99
N ALA A 235 -33.37 -33.36 18.15
CA ALA A 235 -32.45 -32.35 18.66
C ALA A 235 -31.14 -32.32 17.85
N ASN A 236 -30.58 -33.50 17.55
CA ASN A 236 -29.37 -33.65 16.73
C ASN A 236 -29.56 -33.12 15.30
N LEU A 237 -30.73 -33.37 14.68
CA LEU A 237 -31.03 -32.86 13.33
C LEU A 237 -31.14 -31.33 13.29
N ARG A 238 -31.67 -30.73 14.36
CA ARG A 238 -31.86 -29.29 14.46
C ARG A 238 -30.58 -28.54 14.78
N GLU A 239 -29.75 -29.12 15.65
CA GLU A 239 -28.42 -28.60 15.92
C GLU A 239 -27.57 -28.64 14.63
N THR A 240 -27.57 -29.76 13.92
CA THR A 240 -26.86 -29.88 12.62
C THR A 240 -27.38 -28.90 11.57
N GLN A 241 -28.70 -28.68 11.49
CA GLN A 241 -29.30 -27.66 10.63
C GLN A 241 -28.86 -26.24 11.04
N SER A 242 -28.85 -25.93 12.33
CA SER A 242 -28.44 -24.61 12.86
C SER A 242 -26.96 -24.32 12.60
N MET A 243 -26.09 -25.32 12.74
CA MET A 243 -24.66 -25.21 12.41
C MET A 243 -24.43 -25.00 10.92
N LEU A 244 -25.20 -25.70 10.07
CA LEU A 244 -25.12 -25.51 8.62
C LEU A 244 -25.56 -24.08 8.23
N LEU A 245 -26.60 -23.55 8.85
CA LEU A 245 -27.05 -22.17 8.64
C LEU A 245 -26.03 -21.14 9.10
N GLU A 246 -25.38 -21.32 10.26
CA GLU A 246 -24.26 -20.47 10.69
C GLU A 246 -23.12 -20.48 9.66
N ARG A 247 -22.77 -21.66 9.15
CA ARG A 247 -21.74 -21.79 8.11
C ARG A 247 -22.14 -21.09 6.82
N ILE A 248 -23.39 -21.22 6.38
CA ILE A 248 -23.92 -20.53 5.19
C ILE A 248 -23.88 -19.02 5.41
N ALA A 249 -24.27 -18.54 6.59
CA ALA A 249 -24.23 -17.12 6.97
C ALA A 249 -22.81 -16.54 6.94
N SER A 250 -21.81 -17.30 7.42
CA SER A 250 -20.40 -16.91 7.34
C SER A 250 -19.90 -16.81 5.89
N GLU A 251 -20.27 -17.77 5.03
CA GLU A 251 -19.95 -17.71 3.60
C GLU A 251 -20.69 -16.56 2.88
N MET A 252 -21.92 -16.25 3.30
CA MET A 252 -22.68 -15.11 2.79
C MET A 252 -22.03 -13.78 3.18
N ASN A 253 -21.49 -13.67 4.39
CA ASN A 253 -20.71 -12.50 4.81
C ASN A 253 -19.42 -12.35 3.98
N ARG A 254 -18.72 -13.47 3.73
CA ARG A 254 -17.55 -13.50 2.84
C ARG A 254 -17.92 -13.08 1.42
N LEU A 255 -19.07 -13.51 0.92
CA LEU A 255 -19.59 -13.11 -0.38
C LEU A 255 -19.89 -11.60 -0.44
N LYS A 256 -20.50 -11.03 0.60
CA LYS A 256 -20.73 -9.58 0.72
C LYS A 256 -19.42 -8.80 0.63
N PHE A 257 -18.34 -9.31 1.24
CA PHE A 257 -17.00 -8.73 1.10
C PHE A 257 -16.50 -8.76 -0.34
N TYR A 258 -16.58 -9.91 -1.03
CA TYR A 258 -16.13 -10.01 -2.42
C TYR A 258 -16.93 -9.13 -3.38
N ILE A 259 -18.25 -9.04 -3.22
CA ILE A 259 -19.12 -8.15 -4.02
C ILE A 259 -18.73 -6.69 -3.81
N ALA A 260 -18.44 -6.29 -2.57
CA ALA A 260 -17.99 -4.92 -2.27
C ALA A 260 -16.65 -4.57 -2.93
N HIS A 261 -15.77 -5.56 -3.15
CA HIS A 261 -14.50 -5.36 -3.86
C HIS A 261 -14.65 -5.40 -5.39
N ALA A 262 -15.66 -6.11 -5.90
CA ALA A 262 -15.91 -6.30 -7.33
C ALA A 262 -16.89 -5.26 -7.94
N GLN A 263 -17.20 -4.18 -7.21
CA GLN A 263 -18.18 -3.16 -7.62
C GLN A 263 -17.92 -2.65 -9.05
N ASN A 264 -19.00 -2.50 -9.83
CA ASN A 264 -19.03 -1.97 -11.22
C ASN A 264 -18.63 -2.96 -12.34
N LEU A 265 -18.75 -4.28 -12.12
CA LEU A 265 -18.54 -5.29 -13.16
C LEU A 265 -19.86 -5.93 -13.61
N PRO A 266 -20.12 -6.09 -14.93
CA PRO A 266 -21.37 -6.68 -15.44
C PRO A 266 -21.58 -8.14 -15.02
N PHE A 267 -20.51 -8.80 -14.58
CA PHE A 267 -20.58 -10.13 -13.99
C PHE A 267 -21.38 -10.15 -12.68
N ILE A 268 -21.27 -9.10 -11.85
CA ILE A 268 -22.00 -9.00 -10.59
C ILE A 268 -23.50 -8.87 -10.86
N ASP A 269 -23.91 -8.12 -11.88
CA ASP A 269 -25.32 -7.98 -12.28
C ASP A 269 -25.95 -9.32 -12.67
N ASN A 270 -25.18 -10.20 -13.33
CA ASN A 270 -25.63 -11.56 -13.65
C ASN A 270 -25.81 -12.41 -12.37
N MET A 271 -24.86 -12.30 -11.45
CA MET A 271 -24.88 -13.04 -10.19
C MET A 271 -25.89 -12.49 -9.18
N GLU A 272 -26.29 -11.22 -9.29
CA GLU A 272 -27.13 -10.54 -8.31
C GLU A 272 -28.42 -11.30 -8.03
N LYS A 273 -29.10 -11.79 -9.08
CA LYS A 273 -30.32 -12.60 -8.93
C LYS A 273 -30.09 -13.88 -8.13
N ARG A 274 -28.96 -14.56 -8.37
CA ARG A 274 -28.59 -15.77 -7.63
C ARG A 274 -28.30 -15.45 -6.18
N ILE A 275 -27.55 -14.38 -5.92
CA ILE A 275 -27.21 -13.92 -4.57
C ILE A 275 -28.47 -13.53 -3.80
N GLN A 276 -29.38 -12.77 -4.41
CA GLN A 276 -30.67 -12.40 -3.83
C GLN A 276 -31.52 -13.63 -3.52
N SER A 277 -31.59 -14.61 -4.43
CA SER A 277 -32.32 -15.85 -4.18
C SER A 277 -31.73 -16.66 -3.02
N ALA A 278 -30.41 -16.74 -2.92
CA ALA A 278 -29.72 -17.42 -1.83
C ALA A 278 -29.90 -16.68 -0.49
N SER A 279 -29.88 -15.34 -0.49
CA SER A 279 -30.18 -14.52 0.69
C SER A 279 -31.60 -14.76 1.19
N GLN A 280 -32.60 -14.72 0.30
CA GLN A 280 -34.01 -14.94 0.66
C GLN A 280 -34.21 -16.34 1.25
N LEU A 281 -33.58 -17.36 0.67
CA LEU A 281 -33.71 -18.73 1.13
C LEU A 281 -32.99 -18.96 2.47
N LEU A 282 -31.84 -18.30 2.68
CA LEU A 282 -31.15 -18.26 3.96
C LEU A 282 -31.99 -17.56 5.04
N ASP A 283 -32.52 -16.37 4.75
CA ASP A 283 -33.38 -15.62 5.68
C ASP A 283 -34.62 -16.42 6.09
N ALA A 284 -35.29 -17.08 5.12
CA ALA A 284 -36.45 -17.92 5.39
C ALA A 284 -36.11 -19.15 6.23
N SER A 285 -35.01 -19.85 5.88
CA SER A 285 -34.56 -21.06 6.57
C SER A 285 -34.05 -20.75 7.98
N LEU A 286 -33.34 -19.64 8.15
CA LEU A 286 -32.86 -19.14 9.43
C LEU A 286 -34.03 -18.70 10.32
N GLY A 287 -35.04 -18.03 9.74
CA GLY A 287 -36.26 -17.68 10.47
C GLY A 287 -37.01 -18.92 10.98
N HIS A 288 -37.20 -19.93 10.14
CA HIS A 288 -37.85 -21.18 10.54
C HIS A 288 -37.04 -21.93 11.61
N CYS A 289 -35.72 -22.04 11.45
CA CYS A 289 -34.84 -22.69 12.42
C CYS A 289 -34.87 -21.96 13.77
N PHE A 290 -34.89 -20.63 13.76
CA PHE A 290 -34.95 -19.82 14.97
C PHE A 290 -36.31 -19.94 15.69
N VAL A 291 -37.44 -19.91 14.97
CA VAL A 291 -38.77 -20.17 15.55
C VAL A 291 -38.81 -21.56 16.19
N ASN A 292 -38.36 -22.58 15.46
CA ASN A 292 -38.33 -23.95 15.95
C ASN A 292 -37.45 -24.08 17.21
N GLY A 293 -36.27 -23.46 17.21
CA GLY A 293 -35.38 -23.42 18.38
C GLY A 293 -36.01 -22.72 19.59
N LEU A 294 -36.75 -21.63 19.37
CA LEU A 294 -37.48 -20.91 20.43
C LEU A 294 -38.62 -21.74 21.02
N GLU A 295 -39.38 -22.47 20.19
CA GLU A 295 -40.50 -23.31 20.64
C GLU A 295 -40.06 -24.51 21.48
N ASN A 296 -38.87 -25.05 21.22
CA ASN A 296 -38.36 -26.25 21.87
C ASN A 296 -37.30 -25.94 22.95
N HIS A 297 -36.96 -24.66 23.17
CA HIS A 297 -35.95 -24.21 24.11
C HIS A 297 -34.56 -24.86 23.88
N ASP A 298 -34.14 -24.96 22.62
CA ASP A 298 -32.85 -25.53 22.23
C ASP A 298 -31.74 -24.47 22.24
N ASP A 299 -30.97 -24.39 23.33
CA ASP A 299 -29.95 -23.35 23.54
C ASP A 299 -28.90 -23.30 22.41
N ASN A 300 -28.37 -24.45 21.99
CA ASN A 300 -27.35 -24.53 20.92
C ASN A 300 -27.90 -24.07 19.56
N ALA A 301 -29.13 -24.44 19.23
CA ALA A 301 -29.75 -24.05 17.97
C ALA A 301 -30.01 -22.54 17.93
N ILE A 302 -30.46 -21.97 19.04
CA ILE A 302 -30.66 -20.52 19.20
C ILE A 302 -29.33 -19.80 19.08
N TYR A 303 -28.30 -20.24 19.80
CA TYR A 303 -26.97 -19.63 19.75
C TYR A 303 -26.39 -19.60 18.34
N ASN A 304 -26.45 -20.72 17.62
CA ASN A 304 -25.98 -20.82 16.23
C ASN A 304 -26.80 -19.91 15.29
N CYS A 305 -28.13 -19.83 15.48
CA CYS A 305 -28.98 -18.93 14.71
C CYS A 305 -28.66 -17.45 14.98
N LEU A 306 -28.41 -17.07 16.22
CA LEU A 306 -28.04 -15.70 16.59
C LEU A 306 -26.68 -15.31 16.00
N ARG A 307 -25.70 -16.23 16.02
CA ARG A 307 -24.42 -16.04 15.32
C ARG A 307 -24.59 -15.90 13.82
N ALA A 308 -25.48 -16.69 13.21
CA ALA A 308 -25.82 -16.56 11.80
C ALA A 308 -26.44 -15.18 11.49
N TYR A 309 -27.39 -14.71 12.29
CA TYR A 309 -27.98 -13.37 12.15
C TYR A 309 -26.95 -12.24 12.33
N ALA A 310 -26.02 -12.39 13.27
CA ALA A 310 -24.91 -11.45 13.47
C ALA A 310 -23.96 -11.44 12.26
N ALA A 311 -23.66 -12.61 11.68
CA ALA A 311 -22.79 -12.72 10.50
C ALA A 311 -23.38 -12.06 9.25
N ILE A 312 -24.71 -12.12 9.07
CA ILE A 312 -25.41 -11.49 7.93
C ILE A 312 -25.69 -9.99 8.19
N ASP A 313 -25.46 -9.50 9.41
CA ASP A 313 -25.81 -8.14 9.85
C ASP A 313 -27.34 -7.89 9.80
N ASN A 314 -28.13 -8.93 10.11
CA ASN A 314 -29.60 -8.89 10.13
C ASN A 314 -30.16 -9.07 11.55
N THR A 315 -29.75 -8.20 12.46
CA THR A 315 -30.14 -8.28 13.89
C THR A 315 -31.62 -7.96 14.11
N LYS A 316 -32.18 -7.05 13.31
CA LYS A 316 -33.57 -6.62 13.39
C LYS A 316 -34.56 -7.76 13.13
N SER A 317 -34.29 -8.62 12.15
CA SER A 317 -35.17 -9.75 11.87
C SER A 317 -35.22 -10.75 13.03
N ALA A 318 -34.09 -11.02 13.69
CA ALA A 318 -34.07 -11.90 14.86
C ALA A 318 -34.89 -11.31 16.03
N GLU A 319 -34.74 -10.02 16.30
CA GLU A 319 -35.50 -9.29 17.33
C GLU A 319 -37.00 -9.28 17.03
N GLU A 320 -37.37 -9.11 15.75
CA GLU A 320 -38.75 -9.14 15.28
C GLU A 320 -39.38 -10.54 15.46
N ILE A 321 -38.67 -11.59 15.03
CA ILE A 321 -39.16 -12.98 15.15
C ILE A 321 -39.35 -13.34 16.63
N PHE A 322 -38.39 -13.00 17.49
CA PHE A 322 -38.54 -13.22 18.92
C PHE A 322 -39.76 -12.47 19.49
N ARG A 323 -39.99 -11.24 19.02
CA ARG A 323 -41.16 -10.44 19.40
C ARG A 323 -42.47 -11.11 19.00
N THR A 324 -42.60 -11.57 17.76
CA THR A 324 -43.85 -12.16 17.24
C THR A 324 -44.11 -13.56 17.78
N THR A 325 -43.06 -14.37 17.97
CA THR A 325 -43.20 -15.79 18.32
C THR A 325 -43.37 -16.02 19.81
N ILE A 326 -42.64 -15.28 20.66
CA ILE A 326 -42.67 -15.49 22.12
C ILE A 326 -43.40 -14.34 22.81
N VAL A 327 -43.02 -13.09 22.54
CA VAL A 327 -43.51 -11.95 23.35
C VAL A 327 -44.97 -11.61 23.03
N ALA A 328 -45.37 -11.54 21.77
CA ALA A 328 -46.73 -11.19 21.34
C ALA A 328 -47.82 -12.15 21.89
N PRO A 329 -47.70 -13.49 21.79
CA PRO A 329 -48.70 -14.38 22.35
C PRO A 329 -48.76 -14.33 23.88
N LEU A 330 -47.62 -14.09 24.54
CA LEU A 330 -47.58 -13.88 25.99
C LEU A 330 -48.28 -12.58 26.40
N MET A 331 -48.06 -11.49 25.66
CA MET A 331 -48.71 -10.21 25.95
C MET A 331 -50.21 -10.24 25.68
N HIS A 332 -50.65 -10.94 24.63
CA HIS A 332 -52.08 -11.14 24.37
C HIS A 332 -52.78 -11.93 25.48
N LYS A 333 -52.05 -12.80 26.19
CA LYS A 333 -52.57 -13.56 27.35
C LYS A 333 -52.72 -12.67 28.60
N ILE A 334 -51.89 -11.65 28.76
CA ILE A 334 -51.88 -10.75 29.92
C ILE A 334 -52.82 -9.56 29.69
N ILE A 335 -52.83 -9.01 28.48
CA ILE A 335 -53.68 -7.89 28.06
C ILE A 335 -54.51 -8.35 26.85
N PRO A 336 -55.62 -9.07 27.06
CA PRO A 336 -56.49 -9.48 25.97
C PRO A 336 -57.12 -8.25 25.29
N HIS A 337 -57.16 -8.28 23.96
CA HIS A 337 -57.70 -7.19 23.13
C HIS A 337 -59.23 -7.16 23.03
N GLU A 338 -59.96 -7.89 23.89
CA GLU A 338 -61.42 -7.84 23.86
C GLU A 338 -61.93 -6.52 24.44
N PRO A 339 -62.78 -5.77 23.72
CA PRO A 339 -63.65 -4.81 24.36
C PRO A 339 -64.66 -5.63 25.16
N SER A 340 -64.44 -5.77 26.47
CA SER A 340 -65.48 -6.29 27.36
C SER A 340 -66.65 -5.30 27.33
N ALA A 341 -67.57 -5.54 26.40
CA ALA A 341 -68.84 -4.88 26.30
C ALA A 341 -69.70 -5.38 27.46
N GLY A 342 -70.04 -4.46 28.36
CA GLY A 342 -71.14 -4.62 29.29
C GLY A 342 -70.78 -5.28 30.62
N GLY A 343 -70.32 -4.47 31.57
CA GLY A 343 -70.22 -4.90 32.96
C GLY A 343 -69.69 -3.79 33.85
N ALA A 344 -70.58 -2.97 34.40
CA ALA A 344 -70.27 -2.04 35.47
C ALA A 344 -69.63 -2.79 36.66
N GLY A 345 -68.32 -2.62 36.84
CA GLY A 345 -67.57 -3.27 37.91
C GLY A 345 -66.07 -3.08 37.74
N VAL A 346 -65.55 -1.96 38.26
CA VAL A 346 -64.17 -1.72 38.72
C VAL A 346 -63.14 -2.81 38.38
N SER A 347 -62.73 -2.95 37.12
CA SER A 347 -61.36 -3.38 36.82
C SER A 347 -60.55 -2.11 36.70
N SER A 348 -60.09 -1.63 37.86
CA SER A 348 -59.18 -0.50 37.93
C SER A 348 -58.06 -0.74 36.92
N VAL A 349 -57.73 0.29 36.15
CA VAL A 349 -56.65 0.35 35.17
C VAL A 349 -55.31 0.27 35.92
N ILE A 350 -55.06 -0.86 36.59
CA ILE A 350 -53.89 -1.07 37.43
C ILE A 350 -52.85 -1.75 36.57
N LEU A 351 -52.00 -0.92 35.96
CA LEU A 351 -50.85 -1.37 35.19
C LEU A 351 -49.85 -2.14 36.07
N GLU A 352 -49.89 -1.92 37.38
CA GLU A 352 -49.06 -2.59 38.40
C GLU A 352 -49.21 -4.12 38.38
N THR A 353 -50.45 -4.64 38.30
CA THR A 353 -50.71 -6.10 38.25
C THR A 353 -50.27 -6.68 36.93
N ASP A 354 -50.54 -5.97 35.82
CA ASP A 354 -50.12 -6.37 34.48
C ASP A 354 -48.58 -6.43 34.41
N TYR A 355 -47.87 -5.42 34.94
CA TYR A 355 -46.41 -5.42 35.02
C TYR A 355 -45.86 -6.56 35.88
N LEU A 356 -46.52 -6.92 36.98
CA LEU A 356 -46.09 -8.03 37.82
C LEU A 356 -46.19 -9.38 37.07
N GLN A 357 -47.26 -9.58 36.30
CA GLN A 357 -47.43 -10.75 35.43
C GLN A 357 -46.41 -10.75 34.29
N ILE A 358 -46.12 -9.59 33.69
CA ILE A 358 -45.09 -9.45 32.66
C ILE A 358 -43.71 -9.78 33.22
N LYS A 359 -43.36 -9.29 34.43
CA LYS A 359 -42.08 -9.62 35.10
C LYS A 359 -41.90 -11.13 35.29
N GLN A 360 -42.95 -11.83 35.75
CA GLN A 360 -42.93 -13.29 35.91
C GLN A 360 -42.80 -14.03 34.57
N CYS A 361 -43.49 -13.56 33.53
CA CYS A 361 -43.39 -14.14 32.18
C CYS A 361 -42.01 -13.96 31.56
N ILE A 362 -41.38 -12.79 31.72
CA ILE A 362 -40.01 -12.54 31.25
C ILE A 362 -39.03 -13.47 31.97
N GLN A 363 -39.16 -13.61 33.29
CA GLN A 363 -38.27 -14.47 34.08
C GLN A 363 -38.41 -15.96 33.71
N LYS A 364 -39.61 -16.41 33.32
CA LYS A 364 -39.86 -17.81 32.97
C LYS A 364 -39.52 -18.15 31.52
N ASN A 365 -39.89 -17.28 30.58
CA ASN A 365 -39.90 -17.60 29.14
C ASN A 365 -38.91 -16.77 28.32
N CYS A 366 -38.24 -15.78 28.89
CA CYS A 366 -37.26 -14.97 28.17
C CYS A 366 -35.86 -15.06 28.77
N LYS A 367 -35.73 -15.57 30.00
CA LYS A 367 -34.45 -15.66 30.70
C LYS A 367 -33.41 -16.48 29.94
N PHE A 368 -33.77 -17.66 29.41
CA PHE A 368 -32.82 -18.51 28.66
C PHE A 368 -32.19 -17.76 27.47
N LEU A 369 -32.98 -17.02 26.68
CA LEU A 369 -32.48 -16.27 25.53
C LEU A 369 -31.66 -15.04 25.95
N LEU A 370 -32.07 -14.37 27.02
CA LEU A 370 -31.31 -13.24 27.57
C LEU A 370 -29.97 -13.70 28.12
N ASP A 371 -29.92 -14.84 28.80
CA ASP A 371 -28.70 -15.45 29.31
C ASP A 371 -27.75 -15.77 28.13
N ILE A 372 -28.23 -16.43 27.07
CA ILE A 372 -27.45 -16.72 25.85
C ILE A 372 -26.94 -15.43 25.17
N ALA A 373 -27.77 -14.39 25.09
CA ALA A 373 -27.38 -13.11 24.48
C ALA A 373 -26.40 -12.29 25.35
N SER A 374 -26.40 -12.53 26.67
CA SER A 374 -25.54 -11.85 27.65
C SER A 374 -24.23 -12.58 27.95
N GLU A 375 -24.09 -13.83 27.51
CA GLU A 375 -22.94 -14.69 27.80
C GLU A 375 -21.62 -14.05 27.34
N GLU A 376 -20.63 -14.00 28.26
CA GLU A 376 -19.31 -13.43 27.99
C GLU A 376 -18.61 -14.21 26.88
N ASN A 377 -18.09 -13.50 25.87
CA ASN A 377 -17.43 -14.04 24.66
C ASN A 377 -18.35 -14.61 23.57
N SER A 378 -19.68 -14.50 23.72
CA SER A 378 -20.65 -14.92 22.69
C SER A 378 -20.59 -14.07 21.41
N GLY A 379 -20.13 -12.82 21.51
CA GLY A 379 -20.18 -11.85 20.41
C GLY A 379 -21.60 -11.37 20.07
N LEU A 380 -22.59 -11.69 20.90
CA LEU A 380 -24.02 -11.42 20.67
C LEU A 380 -24.49 -10.08 21.27
N HIS A 381 -23.59 -9.24 21.78
CA HIS A 381 -23.93 -7.92 22.32
C HIS A 381 -24.52 -6.94 21.29
N VAL A 382 -24.53 -7.30 20.00
CA VAL A 382 -25.16 -6.51 18.93
C VAL A 382 -26.70 -6.53 19.05
N PHE A 383 -27.27 -7.56 19.69
CA PHE A 383 -28.72 -7.69 19.84
C PHE A 383 -29.25 -6.94 21.08
N ASN A 384 -30.39 -6.28 20.93
CA ASN A 384 -31.12 -5.63 22.03
C ASN A 384 -32.55 -6.16 22.13
N PHE A 385 -32.70 -7.45 22.46
CA PHE A 385 -34.00 -8.12 22.65
C PHE A 385 -34.88 -7.43 23.71
N LEU A 386 -34.27 -6.87 24.75
CA LEU A 386 -34.98 -6.17 25.82
C LEU A 386 -35.73 -4.94 25.31
N SER A 387 -35.08 -4.09 24.52
CA SER A 387 -35.69 -2.85 24.01
C SER A 387 -36.55 -3.10 22.77
N ASN A 388 -36.01 -3.84 21.80
CA ASN A 388 -36.58 -3.91 20.45
C ASN A 388 -37.64 -5.00 20.31
N SER A 389 -37.62 -6.01 21.20
CA SER A 389 -38.63 -7.05 21.25
C SER A 389 -39.57 -6.86 22.45
N ILE A 390 -39.05 -6.95 23.68
CA ILE A 390 -39.87 -7.00 24.90
C ILE A 390 -40.57 -5.66 25.17
N LEU A 391 -39.80 -4.57 25.34
CA LEU A 391 -40.35 -3.25 25.64
C LEU A 391 -41.25 -2.73 24.52
N LYS A 392 -40.84 -2.92 23.27
CA LYS A 392 -41.63 -2.52 22.10
C LYS A 392 -42.99 -3.21 22.05
N GLU A 393 -43.06 -4.51 22.33
CA GLU A 393 -44.34 -5.23 22.35
C GLU A 393 -45.19 -4.86 23.56
N VAL A 394 -44.59 -4.77 24.76
CA VAL A 394 -45.30 -4.35 25.98
C VAL A 394 -45.96 -2.98 25.78
N LEU A 395 -45.23 -2.01 25.21
CA LEU A 395 -45.80 -0.69 24.90
C LEU A 395 -46.93 -0.78 23.87
N SER A 396 -46.75 -1.54 22.79
CA SER A 396 -47.77 -1.77 21.75
C SER A 396 -49.04 -2.41 22.34
N SER A 397 -48.90 -3.43 23.20
CA SER A 397 -50.03 -4.12 23.84
C SER A 397 -50.76 -3.23 24.83
N ILE A 398 -50.05 -2.41 25.62
CA ILE A 398 -50.68 -1.45 26.55
C ILE A 398 -51.41 -0.35 25.78
N GLN A 399 -50.81 0.22 24.73
CA GLN A 399 -51.44 1.26 23.89
C GLN A 399 -52.74 0.76 23.25
N LYS A 400 -52.76 -0.49 22.76
CA LYS A 400 -53.93 -1.08 22.11
C LYS A 400 -54.98 -1.60 23.10
N GLY A 401 -54.56 -2.23 24.19
CA GLY A 401 -55.46 -2.84 25.17
C GLY A 401 -56.03 -1.86 26.19
N LYS A 402 -55.27 -0.83 26.60
CA LYS A 402 -55.67 0.16 27.60
C LYS A 402 -55.21 1.58 27.20
N PRO A 403 -55.78 2.19 26.15
CA PRO A 403 -55.39 3.54 25.69
C PRO A 403 -55.60 4.62 26.77
N GLY A 404 -56.52 4.38 27.71
CA GLY A 404 -56.75 5.26 28.86
C GLY A 404 -55.65 5.26 29.93
N ALA A 405 -54.73 4.28 29.92
CA ALA A 405 -53.66 4.18 30.92
C ALA A 405 -52.64 5.34 30.84
N PHE A 406 -52.49 5.95 29.66
CA PHE A 406 -51.64 7.11 29.42
C PHE A 406 -52.41 8.44 29.38
N SER A 407 -53.72 8.41 29.64
CA SER A 407 -54.54 9.62 29.54
C SER A 407 -54.27 10.57 30.72
N PRO A 408 -53.92 11.84 30.46
CA PRO A 408 -53.73 12.85 31.52
C PRO A 408 -55.04 13.25 32.20
N GLY A 409 -56.20 12.81 31.69
CA GLY A 409 -57.53 13.15 32.22
C GLY A 409 -57.83 12.61 33.62
N ARG A 410 -56.98 11.73 34.17
CA ARG A 410 -57.08 11.23 35.56
C ARG A 410 -55.72 11.31 36.26
N PRO A 411 -55.37 12.45 36.88
CA PRO A 411 -54.02 12.69 37.41
C PRO A 411 -53.51 11.67 38.43
N LEU A 412 -54.37 11.15 39.30
CA LEU A 412 -53.98 10.16 40.32
C LEU A 412 -53.69 8.78 39.73
N GLU A 413 -54.50 8.33 38.77
CA GLU A 413 -54.29 7.06 38.05
C GLU A 413 -53.06 7.16 37.15
N PHE A 414 -52.87 8.30 36.48
CA PHE A 414 -51.69 8.59 35.66
C PHE A 414 -50.40 8.56 36.49
N LEU A 415 -50.37 9.23 37.65
CA LEU A 415 -49.18 9.24 38.52
C LEU A 415 -48.86 7.83 39.07
N ARG A 416 -49.89 7.05 39.42
CA ARG A 416 -49.72 5.67 39.89
C ARG A 416 -49.15 4.79 38.77
N ASN A 417 -49.73 4.84 37.58
CA ASN A 417 -49.25 4.08 36.42
C ASN A 417 -47.83 4.50 36.02
N TYR A 418 -47.52 5.80 36.06
CA TYR A 418 -46.18 6.31 35.80
C TYR A 418 -45.14 5.75 36.77
N LYS A 419 -45.43 5.75 38.08
CA LYS A 419 -44.54 5.14 39.08
C LYS A 419 -44.35 3.64 38.83
N SER A 420 -45.42 2.91 38.58
CA SER A 420 -45.34 1.47 38.26
C SER A 420 -44.55 1.18 36.98
N SER A 421 -44.65 2.04 35.96
CA SER A 421 -43.84 1.93 34.73
C SER A 421 -42.36 2.20 35.00
N LEU A 422 -42.01 3.15 35.86
CA LEU A 422 -40.62 3.40 36.27
C LEU A 422 -40.05 2.21 37.06
N ASP A 423 -40.82 1.64 37.99
CA ASP A 423 -40.41 0.44 38.74
C ASP A 423 -40.28 -0.81 37.84
N PHE A 424 -41.00 -0.84 36.73
CA PHE A 424 -40.85 -1.86 35.70
C PHE A 424 -39.58 -1.66 34.87
N LEU A 425 -39.28 -0.42 34.44
CA LEU A 425 -38.05 -0.10 33.73
C LEU A 425 -36.80 -0.35 34.59
N ALA A 426 -36.82 0.05 35.86
CA ALA A 426 -35.72 -0.20 36.79
C ALA A 426 -35.43 -1.70 36.97
N TYR A 427 -36.47 -2.53 36.96
CA TYR A 427 -36.32 -3.99 36.99
C TYR A 427 -35.65 -4.53 35.73
N LEU A 428 -36.05 -4.05 34.54
CA LEU A 428 -35.45 -4.48 33.27
C LEU A 428 -34.01 -3.97 33.10
N GLU A 429 -33.70 -2.78 33.58
CA GLU A 429 -32.33 -2.26 33.63
C GLU A 429 -31.45 -3.10 34.57
N GLY A 430 -32.00 -3.52 35.72
CA GLY A 430 -31.34 -4.45 36.63
C GLY A 430 -30.97 -5.77 35.96
N THR A 431 -31.85 -6.33 35.12
CA THR A 431 -31.59 -7.59 34.39
C THR A 431 -30.49 -7.50 33.31
N ARG A 432 -29.99 -6.30 32.98
CA ARG A 432 -28.86 -6.11 32.04
C ARG A 432 -27.50 -6.03 32.75
N THR A 433 -27.49 -5.84 34.07
CA THR A 433 -26.28 -5.54 34.86
C THR A 433 -25.77 -6.70 35.71
N THR A 434 -26.47 -7.84 35.66
CA THR A 434 -26.04 -9.13 36.17
C THR A 434 -25.75 -10.05 35.02
#